data_AF-A0A383BQ48-F1
#
_entry.id   AF-A0A383BQ48-F1
#
_cell.length_a   1.000
_cell.length_b   1.000
_cell.length_c   1.000
_cell.angle_alpha   90.00
_cell.angle_beta   90.00
_cell.angle_gamma   90.00
#
_symmetry.space_group_name_H-M   'P 1'
#
loop_
_entity.id
_entity.type
_entity.pdbx_description
1 polymer ?
#
loop_
_entity_poly.entity_id
_entity_poly.type
_entity_poly.pdbx_seq_one_letter_code
_entity_poly.pdbx_strand_id
1 'polypeptide(L)'
;SGSEVARIEQLRDLAIDQAITSEKSVTKYLEVKQRHLRRAEASLGQALDRQSIDAGESYGSYGVAEGLTGLFSSFQSLSANPTSTAERQTVVFNAQKLTDKMNIVDRRLSDLQSSINDEEDYEIDNVNAKLESVAIHAASVGNTEIVEGAANEIRDAMQAALEDLSELVNITTTTNEDGKLSVFVDGHEMITDNAMTGSVKLHTDSDGMNFIADNRTGEVLALQSGSVKALIDVRDGVIQDLRD
;
A
#
# COMPACT_ATOMS: atom_id res chain seq x y z
N SER A 1 -7.33 -11.57 -45.66
CA SER A 1 -6.87 -12.66 -44.79
C SER A 1 -5.56 -12.36 -44.05
N GLY A 2 -4.50 -11.82 -44.66
CA GLY A 2 -3.26 -11.48 -43.91
C GLY A 2 -3.36 -10.26 -42.97
N SER A 3 -4.01 -9.17 -43.41
CA SER A 3 -4.21 -7.96 -42.59
C SER A 3 -5.19 -8.16 -41.42
N GLU A 4 -6.12 -9.10 -41.55
CA GLU A 4 -7.09 -9.44 -40.49
C GLU A 4 -6.42 -10.26 -39.37
N VAL A 5 -5.54 -11.20 -39.74
CA VAL A 5 -4.74 -11.98 -38.78
C VAL A 5 -3.78 -11.06 -38.01
N ALA A 6 -3.07 -10.15 -38.68
CA ALA A 6 -2.17 -9.19 -38.04
C ALA A 6 -2.91 -8.25 -37.05
N ARG A 7 -4.13 -7.81 -37.40
CA ARG A 7 -4.95 -6.98 -36.50
C ARG A 7 -5.41 -7.76 -35.27
N ILE A 8 -5.76 -9.03 -35.43
CA ILE A 8 -6.17 -9.89 -34.30
C ILE A 8 -5.00 -10.16 -33.37
N GLU A 9 -3.80 -10.39 -33.91
CA GLU A 9 -2.57 -10.56 -33.11
C GLU A 9 -2.25 -9.30 -32.31
N GLN A 10 -2.27 -8.12 -32.93
CA GLN A 10 -2.02 -6.85 -32.25
C GLN A 10 -3.05 -6.55 -31.13
N LEU A 11 -4.34 -6.86 -31.36
CA LEU A 11 -5.37 -6.69 -30.35
C LEU A 11 -5.20 -7.64 -29.17
N ARG A 12 -4.74 -8.86 -29.45
CA ARG A 12 -4.46 -9.86 -28.41
C ARG A 12 -3.27 -9.42 -27.55
N ASP A 13 -2.21 -8.93 -28.17
CA ASP A 13 -1.02 -8.49 -27.45
C ASP A 13 -1.34 -7.30 -26.54
N LEU A 14 -2.06 -6.30 -27.04
CA LEU A 14 -2.53 -5.18 -26.23
C LEU A 14 -3.40 -5.62 -25.04
N ALA A 15 -4.30 -6.59 -25.25
CA ALA A 15 -5.13 -7.13 -24.18
C ALA A 15 -4.31 -7.91 -23.14
N ILE A 16 -3.24 -8.59 -23.56
CA ILE A 16 -2.31 -9.28 -22.66
C ILE A 16 -1.52 -8.26 -21.84
N ASP A 17 -1.00 -7.20 -22.45
CA ASP A 17 -0.24 -6.16 -21.75
C ASP A 17 -1.10 -5.43 -20.70
N GLN A 18 -2.36 -5.15 -21.04
CA GLN A 18 -3.34 -4.60 -20.10
C GLN A 18 -3.66 -5.57 -18.97
N ALA A 19 -3.79 -6.87 -19.26
CA ALA A 19 -3.99 -7.88 -18.23
C ALA A 19 -2.77 -7.99 -17.30
N ILE A 20 -1.55 -7.97 -17.84
CA ILE A 20 -0.30 -8.05 -17.06
C ILE A 20 -0.19 -6.85 -16.11
N THR A 21 -0.38 -5.62 -16.60
CA THR A 21 -0.30 -4.41 -15.77
C THR A 21 -1.39 -4.39 -14.69
N SER A 22 -2.62 -4.80 -15.01
CA SER A 22 -3.69 -4.96 -14.02
C SER A 22 -3.34 -6.01 -12.95
N GLU A 23 -2.86 -7.18 -13.34
CA GLU A 23 -2.50 -8.27 -12.41
C GLU A 23 -1.31 -7.88 -11.52
N LYS A 24 -0.31 -7.17 -12.06
CA LYS A 24 0.81 -6.62 -11.28
C LYS A 24 0.32 -5.66 -10.20
N SER A 25 -0.58 -4.74 -10.56
CA SER A 25 -1.17 -3.78 -9.63
C SER A 25 -1.93 -4.46 -8.48
N VAL A 26 -2.74 -5.46 -8.80
CA VAL A 26 -3.49 -6.25 -7.80
C VAL A 26 -2.54 -7.08 -6.93
N THR A 27 -1.53 -7.71 -7.53
CA THR A 27 -0.55 -8.51 -6.80
C THR A 27 0.21 -7.64 -5.80
N LYS A 28 0.69 -6.46 -6.22
CA LYS A 28 1.41 -5.55 -5.35
C LYS A 28 0.55 -4.98 -4.23
N TYR A 29 -0.71 -4.67 -4.53
CA TYR A 29 -1.68 -4.32 -3.49
C TYR A 29 -1.75 -5.39 -2.40
N LEU A 30 -1.92 -6.67 -2.77
CA LEU A 30 -2.03 -7.76 -1.81
C LEU A 30 -0.73 -8.02 -1.04
N GLU A 31 0.43 -7.96 -1.71
CA GLU A 31 1.74 -8.16 -1.10
C GLU A 31 2.04 -7.08 -0.03
N VAL A 32 1.83 -5.81 -0.38
CA VAL A 32 2.06 -4.68 0.53
C VAL A 32 1.04 -4.74 1.67
N LYS A 33 -0.24 -4.96 1.37
CA LYS A 33 -1.27 -5.09 2.41
C LYS A 33 -0.92 -6.19 3.42
N GLN A 34 -0.56 -7.38 2.95
CA GLN A 34 -0.17 -8.49 3.83
C GLN A 34 1.07 -8.17 4.67
N ARG A 35 2.08 -7.52 4.07
CA ARG A 35 3.29 -7.11 4.79
C ARG A 35 2.97 -6.17 5.96
N HIS A 36 2.15 -5.15 5.73
CA HIS A 36 1.82 -4.18 6.76
C HIS A 36 0.84 -4.72 7.81
N LEU A 37 -0.06 -5.63 7.42
CA LEU A 37 -0.88 -6.36 8.40
C LEU A 37 -0.02 -7.18 9.37
N ARG A 38 1.02 -7.87 8.89
CA ARG A 38 1.96 -8.58 9.77
C ARG A 38 2.71 -7.62 10.70
N ARG A 39 3.06 -6.42 10.23
CA ARG A 39 3.68 -5.37 11.08
C ARG A 39 2.69 -4.88 12.16
N ALA A 40 1.41 -4.75 11.84
CA ALA A 40 0.37 -4.40 12.81
C ALA A 40 0.17 -5.50 13.86
N GLU A 41 0.09 -6.78 13.44
CA GLU A 41 0.01 -7.94 14.34
C GLU A 41 1.23 -8.01 15.30
N ALA A 42 2.43 -7.76 14.77
CA ALA A 42 3.65 -7.68 15.59
C ALA A 42 3.58 -6.52 16.59
N SER A 43 3.02 -5.37 16.19
CA SER A 43 2.86 -4.19 17.06
C SER A 43 1.90 -4.46 18.23
N LEU A 44 0.84 -5.22 18.00
CA LEU A 44 -0.08 -5.73 19.04
C LEU A 44 0.60 -6.71 20.01
N GLY A 45 1.79 -7.23 19.66
CA GLY A 45 2.46 -8.30 20.40
C GLY A 45 1.74 -9.65 20.27
N GLN A 46 0.94 -9.81 19.22
CA GLN A 46 0.25 -11.05 18.84
C GLN A 46 0.97 -11.70 17.66
N ALA A 47 2.30 -11.89 17.74
CA ALA A 47 2.99 -12.64 16.70
C ALA A 47 2.30 -13.99 16.52
N LEU A 48 1.60 -14.17 15.39
CA LEU A 48 0.92 -15.41 15.01
C LEU A 48 1.93 -16.55 14.76
N ASP A 49 3.21 -16.23 14.75
CA ASP A 49 4.26 -17.18 14.44
C ASP A 49 4.70 -17.96 15.68
N ARG A 50 4.04 -19.09 15.92
CA ARG A 50 4.52 -20.13 16.83
C ARG A 50 5.72 -20.91 16.26
N GLN A 51 6.27 -20.52 15.10
CA GLN A 51 7.33 -21.28 14.41
C GLN A 51 8.56 -20.47 13.95
N SER A 52 8.55 -19.14 13.88
CA SER A 52 9.77 -18.36 13.62
C SER A 52 10.48 -17.98 14.92
N ILE A 53 11.40 -18.85 15.34
CA ILE A 53 12.40 -18.58 16.37
C ILE A 53 13.41 -17.58 15.79
N ASP A 54 13.27 -16.29 16.11
CA ASP A 54 14.43 -15.41 16.26
C ASP A 54 14.68 -15.21 17.75
N ALA A 55 15.75 -15.86 18.23
CA ALA A 55 16.13 -15.96 19.64
C ALA A 55 16.89 -14.68 20.06
N GLY A 56 16.29 -13.53 19.81
CA GLY A 56 16.98 -12.24 19.83
C GLY A 56 16.32 -11.15 20.64
N GLU A 57 15.15 -11.34 21.26
CA GLU A 57 14.63 -10.42 22.28
C GLU A 57 13.47 -11.07 23.03
N SER A 58 13.67 -11.34 24.32
CA SER A 58 12.66 -11.86 25.23
C SER A 58 11.59 -10.80 25.51
N TYR A 59 10.75 -10.48 24.53
CA TYR A 59 9.44 -9.90 24.82
C TYR A 59 8.52 -11.05 25.14
N GLY A 60 8.43 -11.36 26.44
CA GLY A 60 7.53 -12.35 26.96
C GLY A 60 6.14 -12.22 26.32
N SER A 61 5.63 -13.37 25.89
CA SER A 61 4.26 -13.67 25.51
C SER A 61 3.25 -13.20 26.57
N TYR A 62 3.09 -11.89 26.72
CA TYR A 62 2.12 -11.19 27.56
C TYR A 62 1.39 -10.19 26.65
N GLY A 63 0.48 -10.72 25.82
CA GLY A 63 -0.46 -9.91 25.06
C GLY A 63 -1.47 -9.21 25.97
N VAL A 64 -2.22 -8.25 25.43
CA VAL A 64 -3.29 -7.54 26.17
C VAL A 64 -4.28 -8.53 26.81
N ALA A 65 -4.56 -9.65 26.14
CA ALA A 65 -5.41 -10.73 26.64
C ALA A 65 -4.89 -11.40 27.93
N GLU A 66 -3.58 -11.57 28.06
CA GLU A 66 -2.97 -12.14 29.27
C GLU A 66 -3.05 -11.13 30.43
N GLY A 67 -2.84 -9.83 30.14
CA GLY A 67 -3.04 -8.75 31.11
C GLY A 67 -4.48 -8.68 31.62
N LEU A 68 -5.47 -8.86 30.74
CA LEU A 68 -6.89 -8.95 31.11
C LEU A 68 -7.15 -10.17 32.00
N THR A 69 -6.64 -11.35 31.63
CA THR A 69 -6.77 -12.57 32.43
C THR A 69 -6.18 -12.39 33.83
N GLY A 70 -5.00 -11.78 33.95
CA GLY A 70 -4.36 -11.47 35.23
C GLY A 70 -5.16 -10.48 36.08
N LEU A 71 -5.75 -9.46 35.45
CA LEU A 71 -6.62 -8.50 36.13
C LEU A 71 -7.89 -9.18 36.66
N PHE A 72 -8.60 -9.96 35.84
CA PHE A 72 -9.80 -10.68 36.27
C PHE A 72 -9.53 -11.70 37.36
N SER A 73 -8.40 -12.41 37.27
CA SER A 73 -7.96 -13.35 38.32
C SER A 73 -7.74 -12.62 39.65
N SER A 74 -7.13 -11.42 39.64
CA SER A 74 -6.96 -10.63 40.86
C SER A 74 -8.28 -10.11 41.45
N PHE A 75 -9.27 -9.78 40.62
CA PHE A 75 -10.61 -9.45 41.10
C PHE A 75 -11.30 -10.66 41.74
N GLN A 76 -11.11 -11.86 41.18
CA GLN A 76 -11.65 -13.08 41.77
C GLN A 76 -11.07 -13.33 43.17
N SER A 77 -9.74 -13.22 43.34
CA SER A 77 -9.09 -13.35 44.65
C SER A 77 -9.55 -12.29 45.64
N LEU A 78 -9.68 -11.04 45.21
CA LEU A 78 -10.20 -9.96 46.05
C LEU A 78 -11.66 -10.20 46.46
N SER A 79 -12.49 -10.77 45.58
CA SER A 79 -13.89 -11.09 45.91
C SER A 79 -14.02 -12.16 46.99
N ALA A 80 -13.06 -13.11 47.03
CA ALA A 80 -13.01 -14.15 48.06
C ALA A 80 -12.51 -13.60 49.41
N ASN A 81 -11.69 -12.53 49.41
CA ASN A 81 -11.17 -11.92 50.63
C ASN A 81 -11.11 -10.38 50.55
N PRO A 82 -12.27 -9.69 50.65
CA PRO A 82 -12.37 -8.25 50.36
C PRO A 82 -11.70 -7.35 51.40
N THR A 83 -11.41 -7.85 52.60
CA THR A 83 -10.73 -7.08 53.66
C THR A 83 -9.20 -7.19 53.58
N SER A 84 -8.67 -8.06 52.71
CA SER A 84 -7.24 -8.20 52.51
C SER A 84 -6.64 -7.01 51.77
N THR A 85 -5.79 -6.25 52.46
CA THR A 85 -5.01 -5.17 51.85
C THR A 85 -4.07 -5.69 50.75
N ALA A 86 -3.54 -6.91 50.91
CA ALA A 86 -2.67 -7.53 49.91
C ALA A 86 -3.41 -7.78 48.59
N GLU A 87 -4.63 -8.34 48.65
CA GLU A 87 -5.43 -8.59 47.44
C GLU A 87 -5.83 -7.28 46.74
N ARG A 88 -6.17 -6.24 47.51
CA ARG A 88 -6.45 -4.90 46.98
C ARG A 88 -5.23 -4.33 46.23
N GLN A 89 -4.04 -4.50 46.79
CA GLN A 89 -2.80 -4.04 46.17
C GLN A 89 -2.49 -4.82 44.88
N THR A 90 -2.75 -6.12 44.86
CA THR A 90 -2.58 -6.96 43.66
C THR A 90 -3.47 -6.50 42.50
N VAL A 91 -4.74 -6.18 42.77
CA VAL A 91 -5.65 -5.65 41.74
C VAL A 91 -5.11 -4.34 41.15
N VAL A 92 -4.70 -3.39 41.99
CA VAL A 92 -4.14 -2.10 41.54
C VAL A 92 -2.89 -2.32 40.68
N PHE A 93 -2.01 -3.22 41.10
CA PHE A 93 -0.79 -3.54 40.36
C PHE A 93 -1.07 -4.16 38.99
N ASN A 94 -2.00 -5.11 38.91
CA ASN A 94 -2.39 -5.74 37.64
C ASN A 94 -3.12 -4.76 36.72
N ALA A 95 -3.94 -3.85 37.28
CA ALA A 95 -4.57 -2.79 36.51
C ALA A 95 -3.53 -1.84 35.91
N GLN A 96 -2.55 -1.38 36.71
CA GLN A 96 -1.47 -0.53 36.22
C GLN A 96 -0.68 -1.20 35.10
N LYS A 97 -0.31 -2.48 35.27
CA LYS A 97 0.38 -3.26 34.24
C LYS A 97 -0.41 -3.35 32.93
N LEU A 98 -1.71 -3.58 33.01
CA LEU A 98 -2.57 -3.65 31.82
C LEU A 98 -2.62 -2.29 31.10
N THR A 99 -2.81 -1.20 31.85
CA THR A 99 -2.80 0.16 31.32
C THR A 99 -1.46 0.51 30.66
N ASP A 100 -0.34 0.21 31.34
CA ASP A 100 1.00 0.44 30.77
C ASP A 100 1.19 -0.33 29.46
N LYS A 101 0.67 -1.56 29.39
CA LYS A 101 0.72 -2.36 28.16
C LYS A 101 -0.13 -1.79 27.04
N MET A 102 -1.35 -1.36 27.32
CA MET A 102 -2.22 -0.71 26.34
C MET A 102 -1.56 0.55 25.78
N ASN A 103 -0.97 1.38 26.65
CA ASN A 103 -0.24 2.59 26.25
C ASN A 103 1.01 2.28 25.41
N ILE A 104 1.66 1.12 25.61
CA ILE A 104 2.78 0.69 24.76
C ILE A 104 2.28 0.26 23.38
N VAL A 105 1.15 -0.46 23.32
CA VAL A 105 0.56 -0.92 22.05
C VAL A 105 0.09 0.28 21.22
N ASP A 106 -0.63 1.23 21.81
CA ASP A 106 -1.06 2.45 21.10
C ASP A 106 0.14 3.22 20.53
N ARG A 107 1.21 3.42 21.32
CA ARG A 107 2.44 4.06 20.82
C ARG A 107 3.04 3.31 19.63
N ARG A 108 3.12 1.98 19.67
CA ARG A 108 3.64 1.18 18.56
C ARG A 108 2.78 1.29 17.30
N LEU A 109 1.46 1.30 17.46
CA LEU A 109 0.53 1.48 16.34
C LEU A 109 0.63 2.90 15.76
N SER A 110 0.78 3.92 16.60
CA SER A 110 1.04 5.30 16.18
C SER A 110 2.36 5.45 15.44
N ASP A 111 3.43 4.80 15.91
CA ASP A 111 4.73 4.78 15.24
C ASP A 111 4.64 4.05 13.89
N LEU A 112 3.88 2.96 13.81
CA LEU A 112 3.62 2.24 12.56
C LEU A 112 2.83 3.11 11.58
N GLN A 113 1.79 3.82 12.03
CA GLN A 113 1.02 4.74 11.21
C GLN A 113 1.91 5.86 10.64
N SER A 114 2.79 6.43 11.48
CA SER A 114 3.75 7.45 11.06
C SER A 114 4.75 6.91 10.03
N SER A 115 5.27 5.69 10.24
CA SER A 115 6.14 5.03 9.25
C SER A 115 5.43 4.76 7.93
N ILE A 116 4.12 4.53 7.92
CA ILE A 116 3.36 4.35 6.69
C ILE A 116 3.13 5.70 5.98
N ASN A 117 2.92 6.80 6.72
CA ASN A 117 2.87 8.14 6.11
C ASN A 117 4.15 8.44 5.33
N ASP A 118 5.32 8.17 5.92
CA ASP A 118 6.62 8.40 5.25
C ASP A 118 6.77 7.52 4.00
N GLU A 119 6.25 6.28 4.04
CA GLU A 119 6.27 5.35 2.91
C GLU A 119 5.29 5.77 1.81
N GLU A 120 4.11 6.31 2.17
CA GLU A 120 3.16 6.89 1.22
C GLU A 120 3.79 8.07 0.47
N ASP A 121 4.40 9.03 1.16
CA ASP A 121 5.07 10.17 0.53
C ASP A 121 6.15 9.70 -0.47
N TYR A 122 6.97 8.74 -0.08
CA TYR A 122 7.99 8.16 -0.97
C TYR A 122 7.39 7.47 -2.19
N GLU A 123 6.29 6.72 -2.02
CA GLU A 123 5.64 6.04 -3.14
C GLU A 123 4.94 7.02 -4.09
N ILE A 124 4.41 8.15 -3.60
CA ILE A 124 3.87 9.23 -4.45
C ILE A 124 4.97 9.84 -5.33
N ASP A 125 6.14 10.10 -4.75
CA ASP A 125 7.30 10.57 -5.50
C ASP A 125 7.72 9.53 -6.56
N ASN A 126 7.71 8.25 -6.22
CA ASN A 126 7.99 7.17 -7.17
C ASN A 126 6.96 7.10 -8.31
N VAL A 127 5.67 7.26 -8.02
CA VAL A 127 4.63 7.29 -9.06
C VAL A 127 4.91 8.41 -10.05
N ASN A 128 5.22 9.62 -9.56
CA ASN A 128 5.53 10.76 -10.41
C ASN A 128 6.80 10.55 -11.24
N ALA A 129 7.85 9.97 -10.66
CA ALA A 129 9.08 9.64 -11.38
C ALA A 129 8.85 8.56 -12.45
N LYS A 130 8.00 7.56 -12.17
CA LYS A 130 7.65 6.51 -13.14
C LYS A 130 6.78 7.04 -14.27
N LEU A 131 5.83 7.94 -13.99
CA LEU A 131 5.08 8.67 -15.02
C LEU A 131 6.02 9.44 -15.95
N GLU A 132 7.00 10.16 -15.41
CA GLU A 132 8.00 10.87 -16.21
C GLU A 132 8.82 9.91 -17.09
N SER A 133 9.29 8.79 -16.53
CA SER A 133 10.01 7.76 -17.28
C SER A 133 9.18 7.19 -18.42
N VAL A 134 7.91 6.87 -18.18
CA VAL A 134 6.99 6.37 -19.22
C VAL A 134 6.82 7.41 -20.34
N ALA A 135 6.64 8.69 -20.01
CA ALA A 135 6.53 9.75 -21.01
C ALA A 135 7.81 9.89 -21.87
N ILE A 136 8.99 9.81 -21.25
CA ILE A 136 10.28 9.83 -21.97
C ILE A 136 10.39 8.66 -22.95
N HIS A 137 10.03 7.45 -22.52
CA HIS A 137 10.06 6.27 -23.40
C HIS A 137 9.02 6.36 -24.52
N ALA A 138 7.79 6.81 -24.21
CA ALA A 138 6.73 6.99 -25.18
C ALA A 138 7.11 8.01 -26.27
N ALA A 139 7.73 9.13 -25.87
CA ALA A 139 8.24 10.14 -26.81
C ALA A 139 9.35 9.57 -27.70
N SER A 140 10.20 8.70 -27.14
CA SER A 140 11.28 8.02 -27.88
C SER A 140 10.73 7.03 -28.91
N VAL A 141 9.66 6.27 -28.58
CA VAL A 141 8.97 5.39 -29.54
C VAL A 141 8.45 6.20 -30.74
N GLY A 142 7.75 7.32 -30.49
CA GLY A 142 7.22 8.16 -31.56
C GLY A 142 8.29 8.74 -32.49
N ASN A 143 9.51 8.95 -32.01
CA ASN A 143 10.64 9.43 -32.81
C ASN A 143 11.38 8.32 -33.59
N THR A 144 11.27 7.05 -33.16
CA THR A 144 12.13 5.94 -33.62
C THR A 144 11.45 5.00 -34.63
N GLU A 145 10.17 5.20 -34.97
CA GLU A 145 9.50 4.42 -36.04
C GLU A 145 10.15 4.58 -37.44
N ILE A 146 11.18 5.41 -37.56
CA ILE A 146 11.98 5.63 -38.77
C ILE A 146 13.11 4.57 -38.93
N VAL A 147 13.46 3.79 -37.89
CA VAL A 147 14.56 2.78 -37.92
C VAL A 147 14.13 1.44 -37.28
N GLU A 148 13.91 0.41 -38.11
CA GLU A 148 13.29 -0.88 -37.74
C GLU A 148 13.97 -1.67 -36.58
N GLY A 149 15.26 -1.46 -36.30
CA GLY A 149 16.00 -2.22 -35.27
C GLY A 149 15.96 -1.60 -33.85
N ALA A 150 15.97 -0.27 -33.75
CA ALA A 150 15.98 0.43 -32.46
C ALA A 150 14.57 0.58 -31.86
N ALA A 151 13.53 0.42 -32.67
CA ALA A 151 12.14 0.58 -32.25
C ALA A 151 11.68 -0.51 -31.25
N ASN A 152 12.20 -1.74 -31.37
CA ASN A 152 11.79 -2.84 -30.48
C ASN A 152 12.35 -2.68 -29.07
N GLU A 153 13.65 -2.37 -28.92
CA GLU A 153 14.27 -2.16 -27.60
C GLU A 153 13.58 -1.02 -26.82
N ILE A 154 13.19 0.06 -27.51
CA ILE A 154 12.48 1.19 -26.88
C ILE A 154 11.06 0.80 -26.48
N ARG A 155 10.37 -0.03 -27.29
CA ARG A 155 9.03 -0.55 -26.93
C ARG A 155 9.10 -1.47 -25.71
N ASP A 156 10.10 -2.34 -25.63
CA ASP A 156 10.33 -3.20 -24.46
C ASP A 156 10.61 -2.36 -23.21
N ALA A 157 11.43 -1.32 -23.32
CA ALA A 157 11.70 -0.39 -22.22
C ALA A 157 10.45 0.38 -21.78
N MET A 158 9.61 0.81 -22.72
CA MET A 158 8.33 1.45 -22.42
C MET A 158 7.38 0.50 -21.70
N GLN A 159 7.28 -0.75 -22.16
CA GLN A 159 6.44 -1.77 -21.52
C GLN A 159 6.93 -2.07 -20.10
N ALA A 160 8.24 -2.22 -19.89
CA ALA A 160 8.80 -2.38 -18.56
C ALA A 160 8.49 -1.17 -17.64
N ALA A 161 8.55 0.06 -18.17
CA ALA A 161 8.20 1.25 -17.40
C ALA A 161 6.70 1.32 -17.04
N LEU A 162 5.81 0.86 -17.93
CA LEU A 162 4.38 0.74 -17.65
C LEU A 162 4.12 -0.33 -16.59
N GLU A 163 4.79 -1.47 -16.67
CA GLU A 163 4.71 -2.52 -15.66
C GLU A 163 5.20 -2.03 -14.29
N ASP A 164 6.34 -1.35 -14.22
CA ASP A 164 6.86 -0.74 -12.99
C ASP A 164 5.87 0.29 -12.40
N LEU A 165 5.24 1.12 -13.22
CA LEU A 165 4.22 2.07 -12.77
C LEU A 165 2.98 1.34 -12.25
N SER A 166 2.57 0.25 -12.92
CA SER A 166 1.40 -0.54 -12.55
C SER A 166 1.54 -1.20 -11.17
N GLU A 167 2.78 -1.47 -10.73
CA GLU A 167 3.06 -1.97 -9.38
C GLU A 167 2.66 -0.95 -8.29
N LEU A 168 2.73 0.34 -8.60
CA LEU A 168 2.45 1.43 -7.67
C LEU A 168 0.97 1.82 -7.64
N VAL A 169 0.35 1.92 -8.81
CA VAL A 169 -1.03 2.39 -9.00
C VAL A 169 -1.72 1.62 -10.13
N ASN A 170 -3.05 1.59 -10.15
CA ASN A 170 -3.79 1.01 -11.26
C ASN A 170 -3.73 1.93 -12.48
N ILE A 171 -3.30 1.39 -13.62
CA ILE A 171 -3.17 2.15 -14.87
C ILE A 171 -3.98 1.54 -16.00
N THR A 172 -4.42 2.41 -16.92
CA THR A 172 -4.91 2.00 -18.23
C THR A 172 -4.24 2.83 -19.31
N THR A 173 -4.11 2.28 -20.50
CA THR A 173 -3.41 2.90 -21.62
C THR A 173 -4.27 2.90 -22.88
N THR A 174 -4.09 3.93 -23.70
CA THR A 174 -4.67 4.00 -25.04
C THR A 174 -3.64 4.51 -26.03
N THR A 175 -3.66 3.98 -27.26
CA THR A 175 -2.79 4.46 -28.33
C THR A 175 -3.65 5.03 -29.45
N ASN A 176 -3.35 6.23 -29.93
CA ASN A 176 -4.09 6.88 -31.01
C ASN A 176 -3.63 6.39 -32.41
N GLU A 177 -4.27 6.89 -33.47
CA GLU A 177 -3.95 6.51 -34.86
C GLU A 177 -2.53 6.88 -35.29
N ASP A 178 -1.93 7.89 -34.65
CA ASP A 178 -0.55 8.35 -34.87
C ASP A 178 0.47 7.57 -34.01
N GLY A 179 0.05 6.52 -33.30
CA GLY A 179 0.93 5.69 -32.47
C GLY A 179 1.34 6.32 -31.14
N LYS A 180 0.70 7.43 -30.72
CA LYS A 180 1.01 8.08 -29.44
C LYS A 180 0.21 7.48 -28.29
N LEU A 181 0.87 7.34 -27.15
CA LEU A 181 0.36 6.76 -25.92
C LEU A 181 -0.26 7.82 -25.02
N SER A 182 -1.45 7.54 -24.50
CA SER A 182 -2.00 8.15 -23.30
C SER A 182 -2.06 7.14 -22.16
N VAL A 183 -1.81 7.61 -20.94
CA VAL A 183 -1.82 6.79 -19.71
C VAL A 183 -2.72 7.45 -18.68
N PHE A 184 -3.60 6.64 -18.10
CA PHE A 184 -4.56 7.05 -17.08
C PHE A 184 -4.29 6.30 -15.79
N VAL A 185 -4.27 7.02 -14.66
CA VAL A 185 -4.25 6.43 -13.32
C VAL A 185 -5.67 6.49 -12.77
N ASP A 186 -6.29 5.32 -12.58
CA ASP A 186 -7.69 5.21 -12.12
C ASP A 186 -8.66 6.19 -12.82
N GLY A 187 -8.57 6.24 -14.15
CA GLY A 187 -9.42 7.08 -15.01
C GLY A 187 -8.96 8.53 -15.20
N HIS A 188 -7.92 8.98 -14.50
CA HIS A 188 -7.37 10.33 -14.62
C HIS A 188 -6.17 10.35 -15.56
N GLU A 189 -6.24 11.13 -16.63
CA GLU A 189 -5.19 11.21 -17.65
C GLU A 189 -3.95 11.94 -17.09
N MET A 190 -2.81 11.22 -17.06
CA MET A 190 -1.52 11.72 -16.57
C MET A 190 -0.50 11.91 -17.68
N ILE A 191 -0.62 11.12 -18.76
CA ILE A 191 0.18 11.25 -19.97
C ILE A 191 -0.79 11.38 -21.13
N THR A 192 -0.61 12.41 -21.94
CA THR A 192 -1.38 12.68 -23.15
C THR A 192 -0.43 12.71 -24.33
N ASP A 193 -0.67 11.89 -25.35
CA ASP A 193 0.10 11.92 -26.60
C ASP A 193 1.63 11.89 -26.40
N ASN A 194 2.12 10.96 -25.59
CA ASN A 194 3.52 10.78 -25.17
C ASN A 194 4.11 11.86 -24.24
N ALA A 195 3.33 12.86 -23.83
CA ALA A 195 3.79 13.91 -22.94
C ALA A 195 3.14 13.78 -21.55
N MET A 196 3.93 13.89 -20.48
CA MET A 196 3.38 13.96 -19.12
C MET A 196 2.62 15.28 -18.96
N THR A 197 1.31 15.19 -18.70
CA THR A 197 0.39 16.31 -18.58
C THR A 197 -0.24 16.42 -17.20
N GLY A 198 -0.07 15.41 -16.35
CA GLY A 198 -0.56 15.34 -14.98
C GLY A 198 0.46 14.69 -14.04
N SER A 199 0.27 14.92 -12.75
CA SER A 199 1.04 14.29 -11.67
C SER A 199 0.11 14.06 -10.48
N VAL A 200 0.51 13.21 -9.56
CA VAL A 200 -0.26 12.90 -8.35
C VAL A 200 0.35 13.58 -7.12
N LYS A 201 -0.47 13.78 -6.09
CA LYS A 201 -0.06 14.25 -4.76
C LYS A 201 -0.84 13.53 -3.67
N LEU A 202 -0.27 13.49 -2.48
CA LEU A 202 -1.00 13.10 -1.28
C LEU A 202 -2.01 14.18 -0.89
N HIS A 203 -3.21 13.77 -0.50
CA HIS A 203 -4.27 14.62 0.01
C HIS A 203 -4.80 14.03 1.32
N THR A 204 -4.66 14.78 2.42
CA THR A 204 -5.26 14.41 3.71
C THR A 204 -6.55 15.19 3.92
N ASP A 205 -7.63 14.51 4.27
CA ASP A 205 -8.92 15.13 4.57
C ASP A 205 -8.99 15.70 6.01
N SER A 206 -10.17 16.16 6.42
CA SER A 206 -10.37 16.71 7.77
C SER A 206 -10.32 15.68 8.89
N ASP A 207 -10.52 14.40 8.56
CA ASP A 207 -10.55 13.28 9.51
C ASP A 207 -9.17 12.63 9.65
N GLY A 208 -8.18 13.08 8.86
CA GLY A 208 -6.81 12.57 8.87
C GLY A 208 -6.57 11.39 7.93
N MET A 209 -7.54 11.11 7.04
CA MET A 209 -7.48 10.05 6.04
C MET A 209 -6.72 10.56 4.82
N ASN A 210 -5.85 9.73 4.24
CA ASN A 210 -5.07 10.11 3.07
C ASN A 210 -5.68 9.50 1.83
N PHE A 211 -5.53 10.25 0.75
CA PHE A 211 -5.93 9.90 -0.58
C PHE A 211 -4.84 10.34 -1.55
N ILE A 212 -4.87 9.79 -2.75
CA ILE A 212 -4.17 10.40 -3.88
C ILE A 212 -5.11 11.41 -4.55
N ALA A 213 -4.57 12.55 -4.96
CA ALA A 213 -5.28 13.51 -5.81
C ALA A 213 -4.45 13.91 -7.04
N ASP A 214 -5.13 14.31 -8.13
CA ASP A 214 -4.48 14.96 -9.26
C ASP A 214 -3.92 16.30 -8.77
N ASN A 215 -2.63 16.53 -9.02
CA ASN A 215 -1.94 17.72 -8.55
C ASN A 215 -2.52 19.02 -9.13
N ARG A 216 -3.06 18.97 -10.36
CA ARG A 216 -3.58 20.11 -11.13
C ARG A 216 -5.00 20.47 -10.72
N THR A 217 -5.90 19.48 -10.67
CA THR A 217 -7.33 19.70 -10.40
C THR A 217 -7.64 19.63 -8.91
N GLY A 218 -6.83 18.92 -8.13
CA GLY A 218 -7.12 18.58 -6.74
C GLY A 218 -8.20 17.51 -6.58
N GLU A 219 -8.66 16.90 -7.67
CA GLU A 219 -9.63 15.81 -7.62
C GLU A 219 -9.00 14.55 -7.03
N VAL A 220 -9.72 13.92 -6.09
CA VAL A 220 -9.27 12.69 -5.44
C VAL A 220 -9.44 11.51 -6.39
N LEU A 221 -8.37 10.73 -6.55
CA LEU A 221 -8.36 9.49 -7.32
C LEU A 221 -8.92 8.35 -6.49
N ALA A 222 -9.95 7.67 -7.00
CA ALA A 222 -10.50 6.47 -6.40
C ALA A 222 -9.65 5.25 -6.77
N LEU A 223 -8.49 5.10 -6.12
CA LEU A 223 -7.57 4.02 -6.43
C LEU A 223 -8.19 2.63 -6.25
N GLN A 224 -8.02 1.77 -7.25
CA GLN A 224 -8.53 0.38 -7.19
C GLN A 224 -7.48 -0.63 -6.71
N SER A 225 -6.20 -0.42 -7.02
CA SER A 225 -5.09 -1.31 -6.65
C SER A 225 -3.73 -0.59 -6.67
N GLY A 226 -2.63 -1.34 -6.53
CA GLY A 226 -1.27 -0.82 -6.41
C GLY A 226 -0.77 -0.75 -4.95
N SER A 227 0.54 -0.59 -4.79
CA SER A 227 1.18 -0.45 -3.47
C SER A 227 0.62 0.73 -2.68
N VAL A 228 0.36 1.88 -3.34
CA VAL A 228 -0.10 3.08 -2.63
C VAL A 228 -1.49 2.88 -2.04
N LYS A 229 -2.40 2.24 -2.80
CA LYS A 229 -3.73 1.89 -2.27
C LYS A 229 -3.63 0.96 -1.07
N ALA A 230 -2.69 0.03 -1.07
CA ALA A 230 -2.49 -0.87 0.07
C ALA A 230 -1.99 -0.14 1.32
N LEU A 231 -1.07 0.82 1.17
CA LEU A 231 -0.58 1.64 2.29
C LEU A 231 -1.72 2.42 2.92
N ILE A 232 -2.49 3.14 2.10
CA ILE A 232 -3.66 3.92 2.54
C ILE A 232 -4.67 3.01 3.25
N ASP A 233 -5.07 1.89 2.65
CA ASP A 233 -6.06 0.97 3.23
C ASP A 233 -5.62 0.40 4.58
N VAL A 234 -4.32 0.14 4.76
CA VAL A 234 -3.81 -0.40 6.02
C VAL A 234 -3.71 0.71 7.07
N ARG A 235 -3.25 1.90 6.68
CA ARG A 235 -3.13 3.06 7.57
C ARG A 235 -4.49 3.49 8.13
N ASP A 236 -5.44 3.65 7.23
CA ASP A 236 -6.72 4.32 7.46
C ASP A 236 -7.87 3.36 7.76
N GLY A 237 -7.73 2.10 7.35
CA GLY A 237 -8.64 1.04 7.79
C GLY A 237 -8.09 0.39 9.05
N VAL A 238 -7.21 -0.59 8.83
CA VAL A 238 -6.90 -1.58 9.87
C VAL A 238 -6.15 -1.01 11.06
N ILE A 239 -5.15 -0.15 10.85
CA ILE A 239 -4.37 0.41 11.96
C ILE A 239 -5.21 1.42 12.74
N GLN A 240 -5.98 2.26 12.06
CA GLN A 240 -6.89 3.20 12.71
C GLN A 240 -7.95 2.46 13.54
N ASP A 241 -8.60 1.45 12.97
CA ASP A 241 -9.58 0.60 13.69
C ASP A 241 -8.99 -0.10 14.92
N LEU A 242 -7.68 -0.39 14.94
CA LEU A 242 -6.99 -0.99 16.08
C LEU A 242 -6.64 0.01 17.18
N ARG A 243 -6.63 1.30 16.87
CA ARG A 243 -6.31 2.39 17.81
C ARG A 243 -7.56 2.98 18.47
N ASP A 244 -8.66 3.01 17.73
CA ASP A 244 -9.98 3.50 18.19
C ASP A 244 -10.67 2.52 19.16
#